data_AF-A0A0D5LTH9-F1
#
_entry.id   AF-A0A0D5LTH9-F1
#
_cell.length_a   1.000
_cell.length_b   1.000
_cell.length_c   1.000
_cell.angle_alpha   90.00
_cell.angle_beta   90.00
_cell.angle_gamma   90.00
#
_symmetry.space_group_name_H-M   'P 1'
#
loop_
_entity.id
_entity.type
_entity.pdbx_description
1 polymer ?
#
loop_
_entity_poly.entity_id
_entity_poly.type
_entity_poly.pdbx_seq_one_letter_code
_entity_poly.pdbx_strand_id
1 'polypeptide(L)'
;MLAKLMQYGFILPDSIDPEMAPELYADVLRDKPVGAMRRVFENLRLGRYERFRSFLPKPAELSVLVDDAARHDREMLRIERERVSGIEERRRLSASLSPEEKQRRREKVAAVKALIAGAAAHRTTGGHDDRH
;
A
#
# COMPACT_ATOMS: atom_id res chain seq x y z
N MET A 1 -1.79 10.38 21.65
CA MET A 1 -1.08 10.49 20.36
C MET A 1 -0.90 11.95 19.94
N LEU A 2 -1.95 12.78 19.99
CA LEU A 2 -1.87 14.23 19.74
C LEU A 2 -0.81 14.95 20.58
N ALA A 3 -0.80 14.74 21.90
CA ALA A 3 0.20 15.33 22.79
C ALA A 3 1.66 15.00 22.39
N LYS A 4 1.90 13.82 21.81
CA LYS A 4 3.24 13.46 21.29
C LYS A 4 3.60 14.29 20.06
N LEU A 5 2.67 14.56 19.15
CA LEU A 5 2.93 15.44 18.01
C LEU A 5 3.25 16.87 18.48
N MET A 6 2.54 17.39 19.48
CA MET A 6 2.85 18.69 20.08
C MET A 6 4.25 18.69 20.73
N GLN A 7 4.64 17.61 21.41
CA GLN A 7 6.01 17.45 21.93
C GLN A 7 7.07 17.40 20.83
N TYR A 8 6.73 16.92 19.62
CA TYR A 8 7.60 16.96 18.44
C TYR A 8 7.67 18.35 17.78
N GLY A 9 7.05 19.38 18.37
CA GLY A 9 7.10 20.76 17.87
C GLY A 9 6.01 21.08 16.85
N PHE A 10 4.97 20.24 16.72
CA PHE A 10 3.84 20.58 15.87
C PHE A 10 3.04 21.75 16.48
N ILE A 11 2.79 22.75 15.65
CA ILE A 11 2.06 23.95 16.02
C ILE A 11 0.56 23.72 15.78
N LEU A 12 -0.27 24.15 16.73
CA LEU A 12 -1.72 24.17 16.56
C LEU A 12 -2.10 25.22 15.51
N PRO A 13 -3.03 24.93 14.58
CA PRO A 13 -3.55 25.94 13.68
C PRO A 13 -4.16 27.13 14.44
N ASP A 14 -3.88 28.34 13.99
CA ASP A 14 -4.38 29.59 14.61
C ASP A 14 -5.92 29.66 14.72
N SER A 15 -6.63 28.88 13.90
CA SER A 15 -8.09 28.79 13.92
C SER A 15 -8.65 27.90 15.04
N ILE A 16 -7.81 27.38 15.94
CA ILE A 16 -8.20 26.48 17.03
C ILE A 16 -7.75 27.09 18.35
N ASP A 17 -8.71 27.22 19.27
CA ASP A 17 -8.42 27.59 20.65
C ASP A 17 -7.57 26.49 21.31
N PRO A 18 -6.37 26.80 21.82
CA PRO A 18 -5.50 25.84 22.50
C PRO A 18 -6.17 25.11 23.68
N GLU A 19 -7.09 25.75 24.41
CA GLU A 19 -7.77 25.13 25.55
C GLU A 19 -8.78 24.07 25.09
N MET A 20 -9.46 24.33 23.97
CA MET A 20 -10.44 23.42 23.37
C MET A 20 -9.83 22.36 22.45
N ALA A 21 -8.58 22.55 22.02
CA ALA A 21 -7.93 21.67 21.05
C ALA A 21 -8.00 20.19 21.43
N PRO A 22 -7.65 19.76 22.66
CA PRO A 22 -7.68 18.33 23.02
C PRO A 22 -9.06 17.69 22.81
N GLU A 23 -10.13 18.39 23.17
CA GLU A 23 -11.51 17.91 23.04
C GLU A 23 -11.92 17.83 21.57
N LEU A 24 -11.68 18.90 20.79
CA LEU A 24 -12.02 18.94 19.36
C LEU A 24 -11.33 17.82 18.57
N TYR A 25 -10.06 17.56 18.86
CA TYR A 25 -9.33 16.46 18.23
C TYR A 25 -9.77 15.08 18.74
N ALA A 26 -10.17 14.95 20.01
CA ALA A 26 -10.68 13.69 20.54
C ALA A 26 -12.03 13.33 19.90
N ASP A 27 -12.92 14.30 19.72
CA ASP A 27 -14.25 14.09 19.17
C ASP A 27 -14.23 13.57 17.74
N VAL A 28 -13.41 14.17 16.86
CA VAL A 28 -13.31 13.71 15.47
C VAL A 28 -12.63 12.34 15.33
N LEU A 29 -11.92 11.88 16.37
CA LEU A 29 -11.19 10.61 16.39
C LEU A 29 -11.90 9.49 17.14
N ARG A 30 -12.95 9.79 17.92
CA ARG A 30 -13.59 8.89 18.88
C ARG A 30 -13.93 7.50 18.30
N ASP A 31 -14.53 7.47 17.12
CA ASP A 31 -15.01 6.23 16.48
C ASP A 31 -14.11 5.76 15.33
N LYS A 32 -12.89 6.29 15.24
CA LYS A 32 -11.97 5.94 14.15
C LYS A 32 -11.16 4.69 14.48
N PRO A 33 -10.80 3.86 13.49
CA PRO A 33 -9.96 2.68 13.72
C PRO A 33 -8.56 3.06 14.24
N VAL A 34 -8.13 2.42 15.33
CA VAL A 34 -6.83 2.69 15.97
C VAL A 34 -5.64 2.45 15.04
N GLY A 35 -5.71 1.44 14.18
CA GLY A 35 -4.66 1.15 13.19
C GLY A 35 -4.47 2.30 12.20
N ALA A 36 -5.57 2.81 11.63
CA ALA A 36 -5.57 3.94 10.72
C ALA A 36 -5.07 5.22 11.41
N MET A 37 -5.54 5.49 12.64
CA MET A 37 -5.03 6.59 13.45
C MET A 37 -3.51 6.49 13.61
N ARG A 38 -2.99 5.35 14.12
CA ARG A 38 -1.56 5.16 14.34
C ARG A 38 -0.74 5.44 13.09
N ARG A 39 -1.19 4.92 11.94
CA ARG A 39 -0.55 5.15 10.63
C ARG A 39 -0.51 6.62 10.25
N VAL A 40 -1.60 7.36 10.43
CA VAL A 40 -1.65 8.81 10.17
C VAL A 40 -0.72 9.57 11.11
N PHE A 41 -0.75 9.28 12.41
CA PHE A 41 0.14 9.90 13.39
C PHE A 41 1.63 9.64 13.09
N GLU A 42 1.98 8.42 12.70
CA GLU A 42 3.35 8.08 12.27
C GLU A 42 3.74 8.81 10.99
N ASN A 43 2.86 8.86 9.99
CA ASN A 43 3.11 9.57 8.74
C ASN A 43 3.25 11.08 8.94
N LEU A 44 2.48 11.68 9.87
CA LEU A 44 2.64 13.08 10.29
C LEU A 44 4.02 13.28 10.92
N ARG A 45 4.39 12.45 11.92
CA ARG A 45 5.70 12.51 12.57
C ARG A 45 6.87 12.39 11.59
N LEU A 46 6.72 11.58 10.54
CA LEU A 46 7.73 11.37 9.50
C LEU A 46 7.71 12.43 8.39
N GLY A 47 6.84 13.44 8.47
CA GLY A 47 6.74 14.50 7.47
C GLY A 47 6.24 14.04 6.09
N ARG A 48 5.56 12.89 6.03
CA ARG A 48 5.03 12.31 4.78
C ARG A 48 3.83 13.07 4.22
N TYR A 49 3.22 13.91 5.04
CA TYR A 49 2.21 14.87 4.58
C TYR A 49 2.86 16.24 4.45
N GLU A 50 3.22 16.63 3.22
CA GLU A 50 3.94 17.89 2.96
C GLU A 50 3.19 19.11 3.50
N ARG A 51 1.86 19.10 3.35
CA ARG A 51 0.96 20.14 3.84
C ARG A 51 0.97 20.32 5.37
N PHE A 52 1.37 19.30 6.12
CA PHE A 52 1.27 19.25 7.58
C PHE A 52 2.64 19.00 8.25
N ARG A 53 3.75 19.42 7.63
CA ARG A 53 5.09 19.17 8.18
C ARG A 53 5.36 19.85 9.52
N SER A 54 4.80 21.03 9.74
CA SER A 54 5.05 21.85 10.94
C SER A 54 3.79 22.18 11.74
N PHE A 55 2.61 21.97 11.14
CA PHE A 55 1.31 22.30 11.72
C PHE A 55 0.47 21.05 11.87
N LEU A 56 -0.28 20.95 12.96
CA LEU A 56 -1.31 19.92 13.08
C LEU A 56 -2.39 20.16 12.00
N PRO A 57 -2.90 19.10 11.35
CA PRO A 57 -4.10 19.24 10.52
C PRO A 57 -5.26 19.73 11.37
N LYS A 58 -6.19 20.52 10.83
CA LYS A 58 -7.43 20.85 11.56
C LYS A 58 -8.21 19.57 11.90
N PRO A 59 -9.06 19.53 12.94
CA PRO A 59 -9.82 18.35 13.33
C PRO A 59 -10.55 17.68 12.16
N ALA A 60 -11.25 18.45 11.33
CA ALA A 60 -11.92 17.93 10.13
C ALA A 60 -10.94 17.32 9.12
N GLU A 61 -9.80 17.94 8.89
CA GLU A 61 -8.76 17.44 7.98
C GLU A 61 -8.12 16.16 8.53
N LEU A 62 -7.88 16.11 9.84
CA LEU A 62 -7.37 14.92 10.50
C LEU A 62 -8.37 13.76 10.39
N SER A 63 -9.67 14.02 10.57
CA SER A 63 -10.71 13.00 10.35
C SER A 63 -10.63 12.42 8.95
N VAL A 64 -10.54 13.27 7.92
CA VAL A 64 -10.46 12.84 6.52
C VAL A 64 -9.21 11.97 6.29
N LEU A 65 -8.05 12.39 6.78
CA LEU A 65 -6.81 11.59 6.66
C LEU A 65 -6.96 10.20 7.28
N VAL A 66 -7.62 10.11 8.43
CA VAL A 66 -7.85 8.83 9.12
C VAL A 66 -8.89 7.98 8.39
N ASP A 67 -9.94 8.58 7.85
CA ASP A 67 -10.94 7.87 7.05
C ASP A 67 -10.37 7.30 5.76
N ASP A 68 -9.52 8.05 5.08
CA ASP A 68 -8.81 7.61 3.88
C ASP A 68 -7.83 6.48 4.22
N ALA A 69 -7.13 6.58 5.36
CA ALA A 69 -6.27 5.50 5.84
C ALA A 69 -7.06 4.22 6.14
N ALA A 70 -8.20 4.35 6.83
CA ALA A 70 -9.08 3.22 7.12
C ALA A 70 -9.69 2.61 5.85
N ARG A 71 -9.99 3.41 4.83
CA ARG A 71 -10.45 2.92 3.52
C ARG A 71 -9.36 2.13 2.82
N HIS A 72 -8.14 2.66 2.80
CA HIS A 72 -6.99 1.98 2.22
C HIS A 72 -6.71 0.64 2.93
N ASP A 73 -6.75 0.60 4.26
CA ASP A 73 -6.49 -0.64 5.02
C ASP A 73 -7.54 -1.72 4.69
N ARG A 74 -8.82 -1.34 4.58
CA ARG A 74 -9.89 -2.25 4.14
C ARG A 74 -9.67 -2.77 2.73
N GLU A 75 -9.22 -1.91 1.82
CA GLU A 75 -8.92 -2.30 0.45
C GLU A 75 -7.74 -3.27 0.37
N MET A 76 -6.67 -3.03 1.13
CA MET A 76 -5.54 -3.94 1.19
C MET A 76 -5.93 -5.32 1.73
N LEU A 77 -6.78 -5.36 2.76
CA LEU A 77 -7.33 -6.62 3.29
C LEU A 77 -8.19 -7.35 2.25
N ARG A 78 -8.94 -6.62 1.41
CA ARG A 78 -9.70 -7.21 0.31
C ARG A 78 -8.77 -7.85 -0.72
N ILE A 79 -7.77 -7.11 -1.19
CA ILE A 79 -6.77 -7.60 -2.15
C ILE A 79 -6.02 -8.82 -1.60
N GLU A 80 -5.66 -8.80 -0.32
CA GLU A 80 -4.99 -9.93 0.33
C GLU A 80 -5.88 -11.18 0.37
N ARG A 81 -7.16 -11.03 0.73
CA ARG A 81 -8.13 -12.13 0.71
C ARG A 81 -8.32 -12.70 -0.70
N GLU A 82 -8.45 -11.85 -1.71
CA GLU A 82 -8.57 -12.27 -3.11
C GLU A 82 -7.30 -13.03 -3.56
N ARG A 83 -6.12 -12.55 -3.16
CA ARG A 83 -4.85 -13.21 -3.46
C ARG A 83 -4.74 -14.58 -2.81
N VAL A 84 -5.14 -14.71 -1.54
CA VAL A 84 -5.16 -16.00 -0.83
C VAL A 84 -6.14 -16.97 -1.51
N SER A 85 -7.36 -16.51 -1.81
CA SER A 85 -8.36 -17.31 -2.53
C SER A 85 -7.84 -17.79 -3.89
N GLY A 86 -7.19 -16.92 -4.66
CA GLY A 86 -6.62 -17.29 -5.96
C GLY A 86 -5.47 -18.29 -5.85
N ILE A 87 -4.65 -18.21 -4.78
CA ILE A 87 -3.60 -19.20 -4.51
C ILE A 87 -4.22 -20.56 -4.17
N GLU A 88 -5.24 -20.58 -3.32
CA GLU A 88 -5.94 -21.81 -2.96
C GLU A 88 -6.63 -22.46 -4.15
N GLU A 89 -7.31 -21.68 -4.99
CA GLU A 89 -7.96 -22.16 -6.21
C GLU A 89 -6.92 -22.74 -7.19
N ARG A 90 -5.80 -22.04 -7.42
CA ARG A 90 -4.70 -22.58 -8.23
C ARG A 90 -4.13 -23.87 -7.66
N ARG A 91 -4.03 -23.98 -6.33
CA ARG A 91 -3.56 -25.20 -5.66
C ARG A 91 -4.54 -26.35 -5.86
N ARG A 92 -5.85 -26.10 -5.73
CA ARG A 92 -6.92 -27.08 -6.00
C ARG A 92 -6.88 -27.56 -7.45
N LEU A 93 -6.83 -26.64 -8.41
CA LEU A 93 -6.75 -26.97 -9.84
C LEU A 93 -5.47 -27.74 -10.18
N SER A 94 -4.33 -27.41 -9.56
CA SER A 94 -3.09 -28.15 -9.74
C SER A 94 -3.16 -29.57 -9.16
N ALA A 95 -3.84 -29.73 -8.02
CA ALA A 95 -4.07 -31.03 -7.40
C ALA A 95 -4.98 -31.93 -8.25
N SER A 96 -5.98 -31.37 -8.93
CA SER A 96 -6.93 -32.11 -9.76
C SER A 96 -6.40 -32.50 -11.15
N LEU A 97 -5.23 -32.00 -11.57
CA LEU A 97 -4.65 -32.37 -12.87
C LEU A 97 -4.07 -33.78 -12.84
N SER A 98 -4.34 -34.53 -13.91
CA SER A 98 -3.74 -35.85 -14.11
C SER A 98 -2.21 -35.74 -14.29
N PRO A 99 -1.46 -36.84 -14.05
CA PRO A 99 -0.01 -36.87 -14.28
C PRO A 99 0.38 -36.49 -15.72
N GLU A 100 -0.41 -36.91 -16.70
CA GLU A 100 -0.19 -36.67 -18.13
C GLU A 100 -0.38 -35.18 -18.47
N GLU A 101 -1.39 -34.54 -17.90
CA GLU A 101 -1.65 -33.12 -18.10
C GLU A 101 -0.58 -32.23 -17.43
N LYS A 102 -0.07 -32.66 -16.27
CA LYS A 102 1.08 -32.02 -15.61
C LYS A 102 2.32 -32.08 -16.50
N GLN A 103 2.58 -33.22 -17.13
CA GLN A 103 3.72 -33.39 -18.04
C GLN A 103 3.59 -32.51 -19.29
N ARG A 104 2.42 -32.50 -19.95
CA ARG A 104 2.17 -31.59 -21.10
C ARG A 104 2.34 -30.11 -20.74
N ARG A 105 1.92 -29.69 -19.54
CA ARG A 105 2.11 -28.31 -19.08
C ARG A 105 3.59 -27.98 -18.86
N ARG A 106 4.38 -28.90 -18.29
CA ARG A 106 5.82 -28.70 -18.09
C ARG A 106 6.55 -28.51 -19.42
N GLU A 107 6.22 -29.33 -20.42
CA GLU A 107 6.79 -29.24 -21.76
C GLU A 107 6.45 -27.90 -22.44
N LYS A 108 5.19 -27.45 -22.37
CA LYS A 108 4.78 -26.13 -22.89
C LYS A 108 5.51 -24.98 -22.20
N VAL A 109 5.64 -25.03 -20.87
CA VAL A 109 6.36 -23.97 -20.12
C VAL A 109 7.84 -23.97 -20.48
N ALA A 110 8.47 -25.13 -20.64
CA ALA A 110 9.87 -25.23 -21.08
C ALA A 110 10.05 -24.63 -22.48
N ALA A 111 9.16 -24.96 -23.42
CA ALA A 111 9.19 -24.42 -24.78
C ALA A 111 9.04 -22.88 -24.80
N VAL A 112 8.11 -22.33 -24.03
CA VAL A 112 7.93 -20.87 -23.94
C VAL A 112 9.15 -20.19 -23.30
N LYS A 113 9.72 -20.77 -22.24
CA LYS A 113 10.94 -20.23 -21.62
C LYS A 113 12.11 -20.21 -22.61
N ALA A 114 12.30 -21.28 -23.38
CA ALA A 114 13.34 -21.35 -24.40
C ALA A 114 13.14 -20.29 -25.49
N LEU A 115 11.90 -20.06 -25.92
CA LEU A 115 11.55 -19.07 -26.93
C LEU A 115 11.80 -17.63 -26.44
N ILE A 116 11.46 -17.32 -25.18
CA ILE A 116 11.75 -16.02 -24.55
C ILE A 116 13.25 -15.80 -24.42
N ALA A 117 14.00 -16.81 -23.96
CA ALA A 117 15.45 -16.73 -23.82
C ALA A 117 16.15 -16.50 -25.18
N GLY A 118 15.71 -17.21 -26.23
CA GLY A 118 16.20 -17.00 -27.60
C GLY A 118 15.89 -15.59 -28.12
N ALA A 119 14.67 -15.09 -27.89
CA ALA A 119 14.27 -13.74 -28.29
C ALA A 119 14.98 -12.62 -27.52
N ALA A 120 15.41 -12.88 -26.28
CA ALA A 120 16.23 -11.97 -25.49
C ALA A 120 17.69 -11.95 -26.01
N ALA A 121 18.25 -13.12 -26.32
CA ALA A 121 19.60 -13.24 -26.88
C ALA A 121 19.73 -12.58 -28.27
N HIS A 122 18.73 -12.73 -29.14
CA HIS A 122 18.71 -12.06 -30.45
C HIS A 122 18.62 -10.53 -30.35
N ARG A 123 18.01 -9.98 -29.29
CA ARG A 123 17.94 -8.53 -29.06
C ARG A 123 19.26 -7.94 -28.58
N THR A 124 20.11 -8.72 -27.92
CA THR A 124 21.43 -8.25 -27.46
C THR A 124 22.51 -8.31 -28.54
N THR A 125 22.33 -9.11 -29.59
CA THR A 125 23.33 -9.27 -30.67
C THR A 125 23.07 -8.38 -31.90
N GLY A 126 21.88 -7.82 -32.06
CA GLY A 126 21.49 -7.01 -33.23
C GLY A 126 21.68 -5.49 -33.10
N GLY A 127 22.43 -5.02 -32.10
CA GLY A 127 22.54 -3.60 -31.76
C GLY A 127 23.90 -2.95 -32.02
N HIS A 128 24.76 -3.53 -32.89
CA HIS A 128 26.12 -2.99 -33.12
C HIS A 128 26.57 -2.89 -34.58
N ASP A 129 25.68 -2.83 -35.57
CA ASP A 129 26.14 -2.43 -36.91
C ASP A 129 25.17 -1.47 -37.57
N ASP A 130 25.73 -0.31 -37.94
CA ASP A 130 25.28 0.70 -38.91
C ASP A 130 25.35 2.13 -38.37
N ARG A 131 26.57 2.57 -38.03
CA ARG A 131 27.06 3.94 -38.31
C ARG A 131 28.58 3.89 -38.46
N HIS A 132 29.09 3.94 -39.70
CA HIS A 132 30.18 4.83 -40.12
C HIS A 132 30.40 4.73 -41.63
#